data_AF-A0A7V2T8U1-F1
#
_entry.id   AF-A0A7V2T8U1-F1
#
_cell.length_a   1.000
_cell.length_b   1.000
_cell.length_c   1.000
_cell.angle_alpha   90.00
_cell.angle_beta   90.00
_cell.angle_gamma   90.00
#
_symmetry.space_group_name_H-M   'P 1'
#
loop_
_entity.id
_entity.type
_entity.pdbx_description
1 polymer ?
#
loop_
_entity_poly.entity_id
_entity_poly.type
_entity_poly.pdbx_seq_one_letter_code
_entity_poly.pdbx_strand_id
1 'polypeptide(L)'
;MVLTLSRPKERTRPARRVVTPTGRERFFREEDTIVSKTDVRGRITYANEVFIAVSDYSEAELIGAPHSIVRHPAMPRCIFQLMWEEIAAGREVFAFVVNLAKNGDHYWVFAHVCPTFDEGGRIIGYHSSRRVPSRPALREVEPLYRELLAVEQAAPDRKAGLAAGRARLDAVLEPYGGSANAFAFALLGF
;
A
#
# COMPACT_ATOMS: atom_id res chain seq x y z
N MET A 1 12.08 -54.29 -15.77
CA MET A 1 10.91 -53.46 -15.39
C MET A 1 11.43 -52.09 -14.96
N VAL A 2 11.51 -51.13 -15.89
CA VAL A 2 12.11 -49.81 -15.63
C VAL A 2 11.00 -48.86 -15.20
N LEU A 3 10.99 -48.50 -13.92
CA LEU A 3 10.08 -47.52 -13.32
C LEU A 3 10.36 -46.14 -13.93
N THR A 4 9.42 -45.64 -14.72
CA THR A 4 9.49 -44.29 -15.29
C THR A 4 9.13 -43.27 -14.22
N LEU A 5 10.15 -42.57 -13.68
CA LEU A 5 9.94 -41.42 -12.80
C LEU A 5 9.26 -40.30 -13.58
N SER A 6 8.00 -40.02 -13.25
CA SER A 6 7.25 -38.92 -13.83
C SER A 6 7.82 -37.58 -13.32
N ARG A 7 8.26 -36.73 -14.26
CA ARG A 7 8.74 -35.38 -13.95
C ARG A 7 7.62 -34.55 -13.30
N PRO A 8 7.90 -33.74 -12.27
CA PRO A 8 6.89 -32.85 -11.69
C PRO A 8 6.44 -31.82 -12.73
N LYS A 9 5.11 -31.63 -12.84
CA LYS A 9 4.51 -30.59 -13.70
C LYS A 9 5.03 -29.23 -13.26
N GLU A 10 5.78 -28.59 -14.15
CA GLU A 10 6.23 -27.22 -14.02
C GLU A 10 5.00 -26.32 -13.95
N ARG A 11 4.71 -25.77 -12.76
CA ARG A 11 3.66 -24.76 -12.56
C ARG A 11 4.10 -23.48 -13.25
N THR A 12 3.69 -23.30 -14.50
CA THR A 12 3.75 -22.02 -15.20
C THR A 12 3.02 -20.98 -14.36
N ARG A 13 3.76 -20.02 -13.80
CA ARG A 13 3.16 -18.86 -13.14
C ARG A 13 2.38 -18.09 -14.20
N PRO A 14 1.06 -17.85 -14.03
CA PRO A 14 0.32 -17.04 -14.99
C PRO A 14 0.96 -15.66 -15.10
N ALA A 15 1.02 -15.13 -16.32
CA ALA A 15 1.55 -13.79 -16.57
C ALA A 15 0.79 -12.77 -15.72
N ARG A 16 1.52 -11.88 -15.04
CA ARG A 16 0.93 -10.84 -14.18
C ARG A 16 0.11 -9.90 -15.07
N ARG A 17 -1.22 -9.98 -14.99
CA ARG A 17 -2.13 -9.08 -15.71
C ARG A 17 -1.85 -7.65 -15.26
N VAL A 18 -1.50 -6.77 -16.20
CA VAL A 18 -1.37 -5.34 -15.93
C VAL A 18 -2.78 -4.77 -15.85
N VAL A 19 -3.16 -4.28 -14.66
CA VAL A 19 -4.46 -3.61 -14.45
C VAL A 19 -4.32 -2.15 -14.87
N THR A 20 -5.23 -1.67 -15.72
CA THR A 20 -5.21 -0.29 -16.21
C THR A 20 -6.23 0.55 -15.43
N PRO A 21 -5.85 1.72 -14.89
CA PRO A 21 -6.78 2.60 -14.21
C PRO A 21 -7.92 3.08 -15.12
N THR A 22 -9.17 2.98 -14.66
CA THR A 22 -10.36 3.50 -15.35
C THR A 22 -10.61 4.98 -15.05
N GLY A 23 -10.00 5.50 -13.99
CA GLY A 23 -10.26 6.84 -13.46
C GLY A 23 -11.53 6.94 -12.60
N ARG A 24 -12.31 5.86 -12.46
CA ARG A 24 -13.51 5.83 -11.62
C ARG A 24 -13.14 5.51 -10.18
N GLU A 25 -13.66 6.28 -9.24
CA GLU A 25 -13.53 5.99 -7.81
C GLU A 25 -14.62 5.01 -7.35
N ARG A 26 -14.23 4.02 -6.56
CA ARG A 26 -15.10 3.08 -5.84
C ARG A 26 -15.11 3.41 -4.36
N PHE A 27 -16.25 3.16 -3.74
CA PHE A 27 -16.51 3.41 -2.33
C PHE A 27 -16.85 2.11 -1.59
N PHE A 28 -16.64 2.14 -0.29
CA PHE A 28 -17.13 1.16 0.68
C PHE A 28 -17.78 1.94 1.83
N ARG A 29 -18.53 1.26 2.71
CA ARG A 29 -19.35 1.93 3.73
C ARG A 29 -18.46 2.59 4.79
N GLU A 30 -18.92 3.68 5.38
CA GLU A 30 -18.13 4.41 6.39
C GLU A 30 -17.90 3.59 7.67
N GLU A 31 -18.88 2.75 8.01
CA GLU A 31 -18.82 1.80 9.12
C GLU A 31 -17.94 0.58 8.84
N ASP A 32 -17.62 0.31 7.57
CA ASP A 32 -16.79 -0.83 7.19
C ASP A 32 -15.31 -0.52 7.45
N THR A 33 -14.57 -1.54 7.87
CA THR A 33 -13.11 -1.48 7.98
C THR A 33 -12.49 -2.55 7.09
N ILE A 34 -11.58 -2.14 6.23
CA ILE A 34 -10.77 -3.05 5.43
C ILE A 34 -9.62 -3.53 6.33
N VAL A 35 -9.46 -4.85 6.46
CA VAL A 35 -8.42 -5.47 7.29
C VAL A 35 -7.55 -6.40 6.44
N SER A 36 -6.23 -6.28 6.59
CA SER A 36 -5.29 -7.26 6.05
C SER A 36 -4.13 -7.53 7.00
N LYS A 37 -3.58 -8.73 6.94
CA LYS A 37 -2.31 -9.08 7.58
C LYS A 37 -1.31 -9.54 6.53
N THR A 38 -0.03 -9.36 6.82
CA THR A 38 1.05 -9.82 5.96
C THR A 38 2.14 -10.52 6.75
N ASP A 39 2.97 -11.31 6.06
CA ASP A 39 4.28 -11.69 6.58
C ASP A 39 5.26 -10.49 6.59
N VAL A 40 6.47 -10.71 7.09
CA VAL A 40 7.54 -9.68 7.15
C VAL A 40 8.01 -9.19 5.78
N ARG A 41 7.68 -9.92 4.70
CA ARG A 41 7.99 -9.54 3.31
C ARG A 41 6.82 -8.83 2.63
N GLY A 42 5.74 -8.55 3.36
CA GLY A 42 4.56 -7.87 2.83
C GLY A 42 3.67 -8.76 1.97
N ARG A 43 3.79 -10.10 2.05
CA ARG A 43 2.84 -11.01 1.41
C ARG A 43 1.61 -11.17 2.26
N ILE A 44 0.43 -11.02 1.67
CA ILE A 44 -0.83 -11.08 2.39
C ILE A 44 -1.04 -12.48 2.95
N THR A 45 -1.29 -12.57 4.26
CA THR A 45 -1.62 -13.81 4.98
C THR A 45 -3.09 -13.85 5.39
N TYR A 46 -3.77 -12.71 5.35
CA TYR A 46 -5.19 -12.57 5.66
C TYR A 46 -5.78 -11.34 4.96
N ALA A 47 -7.00 -11.46 4.47
CA ALA A 47 -7.82 -10.37 3.95
C ALA A 47 -9.27 -10.59 4.39
N ASN A 48 -9.94 -9.56 4.91
CA ASN A 48 -11.35 -9.67 5.25
C ASN A 48 -12.26 -9.51 4.02
N GLU A 49 -13.55 -9.83 4.18
CA GLU A 49 -14.55 -9.75 3.12
C GLU A 49 -14.67 -8.36 2.49
N VAL A 50 -14.56 -7.30 3.30
CA VAL A 50 -14.57 -5.90 2.80
C VAL A 50 -13.39 -5.67 1.85
N PHE A 51 -12.20 -6.15 2.19
CA PHE A 51 -11.02 -6.01 1.32
C PHE A 51 -11.21 -6.76 0.00
N ILE A 52 -11.71 -7.99 0.07
CA ILE A 52 -12.00 -8.82 -1.12
C ILE A 52 -13.00 -8.09 -2.01
N ALA A 53 -14.12 -7.63 -1.45
CA ALA A 53 -15.20 -6.99 -2.20
C ALA A 53 -14.77 -5.67 -2.87
N VAL A 54 -14.07 -4.77 -2.16
CA VAL A 54 -13.68 -3.47 -2.71
C VAL A 54 -12.53 -3.58 -3.71
N SER A 55 -11.59 -4.51 -3.48
CA SER A 55 -10.42 -4.69 -4.35
C SER A 55 -10.73 -5.50 -5.60
N ASP A 56 -11.88 -6.19 -5.65
CA ASP A 56 -12.32 -7.03 -6.76
C ASP A 56 -11.38 -8.23 -7.04
N TYR A 57 -10.53 -8.57 -6.07
CA TYR A 57 -9.72 -9.78 -6.08
C TYR A 57 -10.39 -10.87 -5.24
N SER A 58 -10.32 -12.12 -5.70
CA SER A 58 -10.70 -13.24 -4.85
C SER A 58 -9.68 -13.45 -3.72
N GLU A 59 -10.10 -14.06 -2.61
CA GLU A 59 -9.21 -14.42 -1.51
C GLU A 59 -8.00 -15.24 -2.02
N ALA A 60 -8.24 -16.22 -2.89
CA ALA A 60 -7.19 -17.06 -3.48
C ALA A 60 -6.16 -16.27 -4.30
N GLU A 61 -6.53 -15.12 -4.87
CA GLU A 61 -5.61 -14.22 -5.56
C GLU A 61 -4.85 -13.30 -4.60
N LEU A 62 -5.44 -12.98 -3.45
CA LEU A 62 -4.83 -12.13 -2.43
C LEU A 62 -3.83 -12.90 -1.58
N ILE A 63 -4.19 -14.08 -1.07
CA ILE A 63 -3.35 -14.83 -0.14
C ILE A 63 -2.03 -15.25 -0.81
N GLY A 64 -0.92 -14.87 -0.17
CA GLY A 64 0.45 -15.07 -0.67
C GLY A 64 0.93 -14.03 -1.68
N ALA A 65 0.04 -13.20 -2.23
CA ALA A 65 0.41 -12.11 -3.12
C ALA A 65 1.08 -10.96 -2.33
N PRO A 66 2.03 -10.22 -2.93
CA PRO A 66 2.53 -9.00 -2.31
C PRO A 66 1.37 -8.00 -2.18
N HIS A 67 1.29 -7.29 -1.04
CA HIS A 67 0.24 -6.30 -0.79
C HIS A 67 0.17 -5.22 -1.88
N SER A 68 1.30 -4.95 -2.56
CA SER A 68 1.38 -4.07 -3.73
C SER A 68 0.57 -4.52 -4.96
N ILE A 69 -0.13 -5.66 -4.92
CA ILE A 69 -1.10 -6.06 -5.95
C ILE A 69 -2.22 -5.03 -6.15
N VAL A 70 -2.61 -4.33 -5.08
CA VAL A 70 -3.62 -3.25 -5.15
C VAL A 70 -3.00 -1.86 -5.26
N ARG A 71 -1.69 -1.74 -5.55
CA ARG A 71 -1.05 -0.42 -5.62
C ARG A 71 -1.51 0.34 -6.86
N HIS A 72 -2.05 1.53 -6.66
CA HIS A 72 -2.37 2.44 -7.76
C HIS A 72 -1.09 3.11 -8.32
N PRO A 73 -0.97 3.29 -9.66
CA PRO A 73 0.20 3.94 -10.27
C PRO A 73 0.37 5.41 -9.89
N ALA A 74 -0.70 6.08 -9.44
CA ALA A 74 -0.62 7.46 -8.93
C ALA A 74 -0.04 7.56 -7.51
N MET A 75 0.22 6.45 -6.81
CA MET A 75 0.91 6.51 -5.52
C MET A 75 2.42 6.74 -5.71
N PRO A 76 2.99 7.84 -5.16
CA PRO A 76 4.43 8.07 -5.19
C PRO A 76 5.18 6.93 -4.50
N ARG A 77 6.37 6.60 -4.99
CA ARG A 77 7.22 5.57 -4.40
C ARG A 77 7.84 6.03 -3.09
N CYS A 78 8.14 7.31 -2.92
CA CYS A 78 8.68 7.85 -1.68
C CYS A 78 7.74 7.67 -0.47
N ILE A 79 6.42 7.75 -0.67
CA ILE A 79 5.42 7.50 0.38
C ILE A 79 5.50 6.05 0.85
N PHE A 80 5.53 5.08 -0.09
CA PHE A 80 5.69 3.67 0.27
C PHE A 80 7.04 3.37 0.90
N GLN A 81 8.11 4.01 0.44
CA GLN A 81 9.43 3.86 1.06
C GLN A 81 9.37 4.30 2.52
N LEU A 82 8.81 5.48 2.81
CA LEU A 82 8.64 5.97 4.17
C LEU A 82 7.80 4.99 5.01
N MET A 83 6.64 4.54 4.50
CA MET A 83 5.79 3.58 5.20
C MET A 83 6.56 2.31 5.57
N TRP A 84 7.37 1.77 4.64
CA TRP A 84 8.18 0.59 4.87
C TRP A 84 9.30 0.81 5.89
N GLU A 85 9.97 1.95 5.86
CA GLU A 85 11.02 2.31 6.82
C GLU A 85 10.46 2.39 8.25
N GLU A 86 9.29 3.00 8.42
CA GLU A 86 8.62 3.13 9.72
C GLU A 86 8.21 1.76 10.29
N ILE A 87 7.47 0.96 9.52
CA ILE A 87 6.98 -0.33 10.02
C ILE A 87 8.11 -1.35 10.23
N ALA A 88 9.14 -1.33 9.38
CA ALA A 88 10.31 -2.19 9.56
C ALA A 88 11.14 -1.79 10.80
N ALA A 89 11.07 -0.52 11.21
CA ALA A 89 11.69 -0.01 12.43
C ALA A 89 10.80 -0.18 13.68
N GLY A 90 9.70 -0.92 13.59
CA GLY A 90 8.82 -1.19 14.73
C GLY A 90 7.81 -0.07 15.04
N ARG A 91 7.68 0.93 14.17
CA ARG A 91 6.76 2.07 14.35
C ARG A 91 5.47 1.89 13.55
N GLU A 92 4.38 2.47 14.04
CA GLU A 92 3.12 2.51 13.30
C GLU A 92 3.07 3.66 12.30
N VAL A 93 2.26 3.51 11.25
CA VAL A 93 2.09 4.53 10.21
C VAL A 93 0.63 4.80 9.95
N PHE A 94 0.31 6.08 9.85
CA PHE A 94 -0.96 6.60 9.34
C PHE A 94 -0.73 7.24 7.97
N ALA A 95 -1.47 6.81 6.95
CA ALA A 95 -1.29 7.32 5.60
C ALA A 95 -2.59 7.28 4.78
N PHE A 96 -2.76 8.27 3.91
CA PHE A 96 -3.79 8.25 2.87
C PHE A 96 -3.26 7.46 1.67
N VAL A 97 -3.98 6.45 1.21
CA VAL A 97 -3.50 5.57 0.14
C VAL A 97 -4.58 5.40 -0.92
N VAL A 98 -4.23 5.62 -2.17
CA VAL A 98 -5.07 5.21 -3.30
C VAL A 98 -4.65 3.83 -3.79
N ASN A 99 -5.64 2.94 -3.84
CA ASN A 99 -5.49 1.57 -4.30
C ASN A 99 -6.21 1.37 -5.64
N LEU A 100 -5.79 0.37 -6.40
CA LEU A 100 -6.34 -0.03 -7.69
C LEU A 100 -6.99 -1.41 -7.54
N ALA A 101 -8.30 -1.46 -7.74
CA ALA A 101 -9.07 -2.70 -7.80
C ALA A 101 -8.77 -3.47 -9.10
N LYS A 102 -9.02 -4.77 -9.11
CA LYS A 102 -8.76 -5.66 -10.26
C LYS A 102 -9.47 -5.23 -11.55
N ASN A 103 -10.67 -4.65 -11.44
CA ASN A 103 -11.41 -4.10 -12.57
C ASN A 103 -10.85 -2.76 -13.11
N GLY A 104 -9.84 -2.18 -12.45
CA GLY A 104 -9.20 -0.93 -12.84
C GLY A 104 -9.76 0.32 -12.16
N ASP A 105 -10.84 0.23 -11.39
CA ASP A 105 -11.29 1.35 -10.58
C ASP A 105 -10.36 1.58 -9.40
N HIS A 106 -10.33 2.80 -8.86
CA HIS A 106 -9.51 3.13 -7.70
C HIS A 106 -10.36 3.36 -6.47
N TYR A 107 -9.77 3.21 -5.28
CA TYR A 107 -10.43 3.54 -4.02
C TYR A 107 -9.41 4.10 -3.04
N TRP A 108 -9.80 5.17 -2.34
CA TRP A 108 -8.97 5.78 -1.31
C TRP A 108 -9.25 5.17 0.06
N VAL A 109 -8.20 5.10 0.88
CA VAL A 109 -8.27 4.67 2.28
C VAL A 109 -7.44 5.59 3.15
N PHE A 110 -7.87 5.80 4.40
CA PHE A 110 -6.99 6.20 5.48
C PHE A 110 -6.50 4.92 6.17
N ALA A 111 -5.23 4.61 6.01
CA ALA A 111 -4.59 3.39 6.47
C ALA A 111 -3.85 3.62 7.78
N HIS A 112 -4.06 2.71 8.72
CA HIS A 112 -3.23 2.50 9.90
C HIS A 112 -2.50 1.17 9.72
N VAL A 113 -1.18 1.17 9.85
CA VAL A 113 -0.33 -0.01 9.67
C VAL A 113 0.57 -0.18 10.88
N CYS A 114 0.56 -1.36 11.49
CA CYS A 114 1.41 -1.68 12.63
C CYS A 114 2.22 -2.96 12.42
N PRO A 115 3.44 -3.03 12.94
CA PRO A 115 4.16 -4.27 13.09
C PRO A 115 3.48 -5.19 14.11
N THR A 116 3.52 -6.49 13.82
CA THR A 116 3.10 -7.55 14.74
C THR A 116 4.34 -8.22 15.28
N PHE A 117 4.41 -8.41 16.60
CA PHE A 117 5.58 -8.95 17.29
C PHE A 117 5.29 -10.35 17.85
N ASP A 118 6.31 -11.20 17.90
CA ASP A 118 6.31 -12.42 18.72
C ASP A 118 6.62 -12.11 20.20
N GLU A 119 6.56 -13.13 21.06
CA GLU A 119 6.89 -13.02 22.49
C GLU A 119 8.33 -12.53 22.75
N GLY A 120 9.23 -12.72 21.78
CA GLY A 120 10.62 -12.27 21.84
C GLY A 120 10.84 -10.85 21.30
N GLY A 121 9.78 -10.12 20.96
CA GLY A 121 9.86 -8.76 20.42
C GLY A 121 10.33 -8.69 18.97
N ARG A 122 10.33 -9.81 18.23
CA ARG A 122 10.70 -9.82 16.80
C ARG A 122 9.46 -9.54 15.96
N ILE A 123 9.61 -8.71 14.93
CA ILE A 123 8.54 -8.47 13.96
C ILE A 123 8.31 -9.75 13.16
N ILE A 124 7.08 -10.26 13.18
CA ILE A 124 6.63 -11.46 12.46
C ILE A 124 5.68 -11.15 11.30
N GLY A 125 5.27 -9.90 11.16
CA GLY A 125 4.40 -9.46 10.10
C GLY A 125 3.88 -8.06 10.33
N TYR A 126 2.91 -7.65 9.51
CA TYR A 126 2.26 -6.36 9.63
C TYR A 126 0.74 -6.55 9.60
N HIS A 127 0.02 -5.75 10.38
CA HIS A 127 -1.42 -5.63 10.27
C HIS A 127 -1.77 -4.25 9.74
N SER A 128 -2.84 -4.16 8.96
CA SER A 128 -3.40 -2.88 8.54
C SER A 128 -4.91 -2.85 8.71
N SER A 129 -5.39 -1.77 9.31
CA SER A 129 -6.80 -1.38 9.30
C SER A 129 -6.96 -0.13 8.46
N ARG A 130 -8.04 -0.07 7.68
CA ARG A 130 -8.25 0.95 6.64
C ARG A 130 -9.70 1.40 6.65
N ARG A 131 -9.91 2.71 6.73
CA ARG A 131 -11.24 3.33 6.78
C ARG A 131 -11.44 4.29 5.62
N VAL A 132 -12.67 4.71 5.41
CA VAL A 132 -12.98 5.80 4.48
C VAL A 132 -12.20 7.05 4.89
N PRO A 133 -11.44 7.67 3.99
CA PRO A 133 -10.64 8.85 4.32
C PRO A 133 -11.48 10.12 4.37
N SER A 134 -11.02 11.09 5.16
CA SER A 134 -11.59 12.45 5.18
C SER A 134 -11.46 13.12 3.80
N ARG A 135 -12.59 13.58 3.24
CA ARG A 135 -12.60 14.32 1.97
C ARG A 135 -11.85 15.64 2.02
N PRO A 136 -11.95 16.46 3.09
CA PRO A 136 -11.06 17.60 3.29
C PRO A 136 -9.58 17.23 3.23
N ALA A 137 -9.17 16.17 3.92
CA ALA A 137 -7.76 15.73 3.90
C ALA A 137 -7.33 15.30 2.50
N LEU A 138 -8.19 14.59 1.74
CA LEU A 138 -7.87 14.20 0.37
C LEU A 138 -7.65 15.39 -0.57
N ARG A 139 -8.35 16.52 -0.37
CA ARG A 139 -8.12 17.73 -1.17
C ARG A 139 -6.71 18.28 -1.02
N GLU A 140 -6.07 18.06 0.13
CA GLU A 140 -4.67 18.44 0.37
C GLU A 140 -3.69 17.34 -0.08
N VAL A 141 -4.04 16.07 0.13
CA VAL A 141 -3.17 14.92 -0.20
C VAL A 141 -3.03 14.71 -1.71
N GLU A 142 -4.12 14.82 -2.47
CA GLU A 142 -4.11 14.52 -3.90
C GLU A 142 -3.17 15.43 -4.71
N PRO A 143 -3.17 16.77 -4.53
CA PRO A 143 -2.20 17.64 -5.18
C PRO A 143 -0.76 17.32 -4.77
N LEU A 144 -0.52 17.07 -3.48
CA LEU A 144 0.79 16.68 -2.98
C LEU A 144 1.30 15.39 -3.64
N TYR A 145 0.45 14.37 -3.78
CA TYR A 145 0.85 13.11 -4.40
C TYR A 145 1.12 13.28 -5.89
N ARG A 146 0.35 14.12 -6.59
CA ARG A 146 0.64 14.49 -7.97
C ARG A 146 1.99 15.19 -8.10
N GLU A 147 2.29 16.12 -7.20
CA GLU A 147 3.58 16.81 -7.16
C GLU A 147 4.74 15.83 -6.94
N LEU A 148 4.67 15.00 -5.88
CA LEU A 148 5.70 14.02 -5.57
C LEU A 148 5.94 13.04 -6.74
N LEU A 149 4.86 12.59 -7.39
CA LEU A 149 4.96 11.72 -8.55
C LEU A 149 5.62 12.43 -9.74
N ALA A 150 5.30 13.70 -9.99
CA ALA A 150 5.93 14.49 -11.04
C ALA A 150 7.44 14.66 -10.78
N VAL A 151 7.83 14.93 -9.53
CA VAL A 151 9.25 14.97 -9.10
C VAL A 151 9.94 13.65 -9.37
N GLU A 152 9.32 12.52 -9.02
CA GLU A 152 9.88 11.19 -9.27
C GLU A 152 10.04 10.88 -10.77
N GLN A 153 9.14 11.38 -11.63
CA GLN A 153 9.11 11.12 -13.07
C GLN A 153 10.04 12.04 -13.87
N ALA A 154 10.33 13.24 -13.38
CA ALA A 154 11.24 14.18 -14.01
C ALA A 154 12.72 13.75 -13.91
N ALA A 155 13.03 12.81 -13.04
CA ALA A 155 14.39 12.31 -12.83
C ALA A 155 14.84 11.33 -13.95
N PRO A 156 16.15 11.24 -14.22
CA PRO A 156 16.69 10.43 -15.32
C PRO A 156 16.48 8.92 -15.15
N ASP A 157 16.34 8.47 -13.90
CA ASP A 157 16.11 7.07 -13.60
C ASP A 157 15.30 6.89 -12.31
N ARG A 158 14.90 5.64 -12.05
CA ARG A 158 14.07 5.30 -10.89
C ARG A 158 14.75 5.63 -9.56
N LYS A 159 16.06 5.45 -9.44
CA LYS A 159 16.79 5.67 -8.18
C LYS A 159 16.86 7.17 -7.88
N ALA A 160 17.25 7.97 -8.88
CA ALA A 160 17.27 9.42 -8.78
C ALA A 160 15.87 9.98 -8.48
N GLY A 161 14.84 9.46 -9.16
CA GLY A 161 13.47 9.90 -8.92
C GLY A 161 13.00 9.61 -7.49
N LEU A 162 13.30 8.41 -6.98
CA LEU A 162 12.94 8.06 -5.59
C LEU A 162 13.65 8.98 -4.58
N ALA A 163 14.94 9.28 -4.80
CA ALA A 163 15.69 10.18 -3.94
C ALA A 163 15.13 11.62 -3.97
N ALA A 164 14.80 12.13 -5.16
CA ALA A 164 14.20 13.46 -5.32
C ALA A 164 12.80 13.53 -4.68
N GLY A 165 11.96 12.53 -4.92
CA GLY A 165 10.63 12.43 -4.30
C GLY A 165 10.71 12.31 -2.79
N ARG A 166 11.71 11.61 -2.26
CA ARG A 166 11.96 11.53 -0.81
C ARG A 166 12.39 12.87 -0.23
N ALA A 167 13.37 13.54 -0.85
CA ALA A 167 13.81 14.87 -0.40
C ALA A 167 12.65 15.88 -0.40
N ARG A 168 11.78 15.84 -1.42
CA ARG A 168 10.59 16.69 -1.46
C ARG A 168 9.59 16.34 -0.35
N LEU A 169 9.34 15.05 -0.11
CA LEU A 169 8.48 14.59 0.98
C LEU A 169 9.03 15.03 2.33
N ASP A 170 10.33 14.90 2.57
CA ASP A 170 10.96 15.31 3.83
C ASP A 170 10.78 16.82 4.07
N ALA A 171 10.89 17.65 3.03
CA ALA A 171 10.60 19.09 3.11
C ALA A 171 9.11 19.39 3.42
N VAL A 172 8.17 18.55 2.99
CA VAL A 172 6.75 18.67 3.35
C VAL A 172 6.52 18.28 4.81
N LEU A 173 7.28 17.31 5.32
CA LEU A 173 7.17 16.82 6.68
C LEU A 173 7.93 17.68 7.71
N GLU A 174 8.83 18.56 7.27
CA GLU A 174 9.66 19.40 8.14
C GLU A 174 8.84 20.26 9.14
N PRO A 175 7.76 20.95 8.74
CA PRO A 175 6.90 21.68 9.68
C PRO A 175 6.21 20.80 10.72
N TYR A 176 6.19 19.47 10.50
CA TYR A 176 5.61 18.46 11.37
C TYR A 176 6.69 17.66 12.13
N GLY A 177 7.90 18.23 12.26
CA GLY A 177 9.04 17.59 12.92
C GLY A 177 9.55 16.35 12.18
N GLY A 178 9.31 16.27 10.86
CA GLY A 178 9.66 15.11 10.03
C GLY A 178 8.72 13.91 10.20
N SER A 179 7.63 14.04 10.96
CA SER A 179 6.72 12.93 11.26
C SER A 179 5.58 12.84 10.25
N ALA A 180 5.53 11.74 9.51
CA ALA A 180 4.40 11.44 8.62
C ALA A 180 3.08 11.28 9.38
N ASN A 181 3.12 10.73 10.60
CA ASN A 181 1.92 10.61 11.43
C ASN A 181 1.43 11.98 11.89
N ALA A 182 2.32 12.88 12.32
CA ALA A 182 1.94 14.24 12.70
C ALA A 182 1.33 15.00 11.51
N PHE A 183 1.92 14.86 10.31
CA PHE A 183 1.33 15.39 9.08
C PHE A 183 -0.07 14.82 8.81
N ALA A 184 -0.23 13.50 8.87
CA ALA A 184 -1.51 12.84 8.62
C ALA A 184 -2.60 13.28 9.63
N PHE A 185 -2.24 13.47 10.90
CA PHE A 185 -3.15 13.92 11.95
C PHE A 185 -3.51 15.40 11.83
N ALA A 186 -2.56 16.26 11.46
CA ALA A 186 -2.85 17.67 11.21
C ALA A 186 -3.89 17.84 10.08
N LEU A 187 -3.83 17.02 9.03
CA LEU A 187 -4.84 17.00 7.96
C LEU A 187 -6.24 16.55 8.43
N LEU A 188 -6.32 15.86 9.57
CA LEU A 188 -7.58 15.46 10.21
C LEU A 188 -8.05 16.46 11.28
N GLY A 189 -7.25 17.50 11.56
CA GLY A 189 -7.58 18.55 12.54
C GLY A 189 -7.23 18.21 13.99
N PHE A 190 -6.28 17.30 14.22
CA PHE A 190 -5.71 17.01 15.53
C PHE A 190 -4.48 17.88 15.84
#